data_AF-A0A1I6UT60-F1
#
_entry.id   AF-A0A1I6UT60-F1
#
_cell.length_a   1.000
_cell.length_b   1.000
_cell.length_c   1.000
_cell.angle_alpha   90.00
_cell.angle_beta   90.00
_cell.angle_gamma   90.00
#
_symmetry.space_group_name_H-M   'P 1'
#
loop_
_entity.id
_entity.type
_entity.pdbx_description
1 polymer ?
#
loop_
_entity_poly.entity_id
_entity_poly.type
_entity_poly.pdbx_seq_one_letter_code
_entity_poly.pdbx_strand_id
1 'polypeptide(L)'
;MKTIRLIGVLDCILKKGKNILDVNTIIRRDAAEGTGTLTLTVSDAVQAGYSSTTSVSAEVVTQGVGFNVSRTYTVTDSYSVKGKKGYKVILTAYPNYKKRDFKVYDDSCFGSDTYEGNGTDRKPVGVYFTKKYKKL
;
A
#
# COMPACT_ATOMS: atom_id res chain seq x y z
N MET A 1 3.46 24.17 -22.94
CA MET A 1 2.93 23.07 -22.13
C MET A 1 4.12 22.13 -21.87
N LYS A 2 4.66 22.08 -20.65
CA LYS A 2 5.84 21.25 -20.34
C LYS A 2 5.44 19.78 -20.34
N THR A 3 6.10 18.96 -21.15
CA THR A 3 5.84 17.52 -21.21
C THR A 3 6.71 16.83 -20.15
N ILE A 4 6.19 16.71 -18.93
CA ILE A 4 6.87 15.91 -17.90
C ILE A 4 6.72 14.45 -18.29
N ARG A 5 7.79 13.86 -18.83
CA ARG A 5 7.87 12.42 -19.06
C ARG A 5 8.65 11.80 -17.92
N LEU A 6 8.15 10.70 -17.34
CA LEU A 6 9.00 9.76 -16.59
C LEU A 6 9.89 9.02 -17.60
N ILE A 7 10.74 9.75 -18.32
CA ILE A 7 11.79 9.17 -19.15
C ILE A 7 13.09 9.15 -18.33
N GLY A 8 13.80 8.04 -18.48
CA GLY A 8 14.83 7.58 -17.55
C GLY A 8 14.51 6.23 -16.90
N VAL A 9 13.42 5.54 -17.29
CA VAL A 9 12.97 4.37 -16.52
C VAL A 9 12.42 3.13 -17.25
N LEU A 10 12.97 2.78 -18.40
CA LEU A 10 13.06 1.33 -18.63
C LEU A 10 14.23 0.71 -17.85
N ASP A 11 15.29 1.48 -17.55
CA ASP A 11 16.52 0.92 -16.96
C ASP A 11 16.98 1.45 -15.59
N CYS A 12 16.34 2.44 -14.94
CA CYS A 12 16.84 2.90 -13.62
C CYS A 12 15.82 3.39 -12.56
N ILE A 13 14.57 2.89 -12.53
CA ILE A 13 13.83 2.88 -11.26
C ILE A 13 14.48 1.70 -10.55
N LEU A 14 15.33 1.99 -9.58
CA LEU A 14 15.75 1.00 -8.60
C LEU A 14 14.48 0.49 -7.90
N LYS A 15 13.91 -0.60 -8.42
CA LYS A 15 12.67 -1.25 -7.95
C LYS A 15 12.91 -1.99 -6.62
N LYS A 16 13.50 -1.36 -5.61
CA LYS A 16 13.52 -1.92 -4.25
C LYS A 16 12.22 -1.54 -3.55
N GLY A 17 11.22 -2.40 -3.69
CA GLY A 17 9.95 -2.25 -2.97
C GLY A 17 10.05 -2.80 -1.55
N LYS A 18 9.48 -2.07 -0.58
CA LYS A 18 9.31 -2.54 0.81
C LYS A 18 7.82 -2.70 1.09
N ASN A 19 7.45 -3.79 1.77
CA ASN A 19 6.10 -3.91 2.30
C ASN A 19 5.94 -2.99 3.51
N ILE A 20 4.91 -2.16 3.48
CA ILE A 20 4.54 -1.25 4.56
C ILE A 20 3.13 -1.58 5.04
N LEU A 21 2.98 -1.55 6.35
CA LEU A 21 1.71 -1.69 7.02
C LEU A 21 1.14 -0.30 7.30
N ASP A 22 -0.12 -0.06 6.96
CA ASP A 22 -0.83 1.14 7.40
C ASP A 22 -1.70 0.81 8.61
N VAL A 23 -1.13 0.96 9.81
CA VAL A 23 -1.82 0.69 11.08
C VAL A 23 -2.89 1.73 11.44
N ASN A 24 -2.96 2.84 10.71
CA ASN A 24 -3.96 3.89 10.94
C ASN A 24 -5.26 3.61 10.18
N THR A 25 -5.21 2.75 9.15
CA THR A 25 -6.36 2.37 8.34
C THR A 25 -6.82 0.96 8.68
N ILE A 26 -7.94 0.83 9.39
CA ILE A 26 -8.53 -0.47 9.71
C ILE A 26 -9.45 -0.89 8.56
N ILE A 27 -9.20 -2.07 7.97
CA ILE A 27 -10.12 -2.66 7.00
C ILE A 27 -11.30 -3.29 7.73
N ARG A 28 -10.98 -4.20 8.67
CA ARG A 28 -11.98 -4.87 9.52
C ARG A 28 -11.42 -5.12 10.91
N ARG A 29 -12.32 -5.25 11.87
CA ARG A 29 -12.01 -5.63 13.25
C ARG A 29 -13.13 -6.48 13.79
N ASP A 30 -12.78 -7.52 14.52
CA ASP A 30 -13.73 -8.32 15.28
C ASP A 30 -13.14 -8.74 16.63
N ALA A 31 -14.00 -9.10 17.58
CA ALA A 31 -13.60 -9.55 18.90
C ALA A 31 -14.54 -10.62 19.46
N ALA A 32 -13.96 -11.63 20.10
CA ALA A 32 -14.69 -12.72 20.74
C ALA A 32 -14.11 -13.06 22.11
N GLU A 33 -14.92 -13.69 22.95
CA GLU A 33 -14.56 -14.11 24.30
C GLU A 33 -14.63 -15.64 24.42
N GLY A 34 -13.87 -16.19 25.37
CA GLY A 34 -13.85 -17.63 25.62
C GLY A 34 -12.84 -18.38 24.75
N THR A 35 -13.05 -19.69 24.59
CA THR A 35 -12.06 -20.62 23.99
C THR A 35 -12.33 -20.98 22.53
N GLY A 36 -13.38 -20.39 21.94
CA GLY A 36 -13.73 -20.60 20.53
C GLY A 36 -12.68 -20.03 19.57
N THR A 37 -12.76 -20.41 18.31
CA THR A 37 -11.92 -19.85 17.24
C THR A 37 -12.62 -18.63 16.65
N LEU A 38 -11.95 -17.48 16.70
CA LEU A 38 -12.36 -16.29 15.98
C LEU A 38 -11.71 -16.31 14.59
N THR A 39 -12.51 -16.16 13.53
CA THR A 39 -12.03 -16.06 12.15
C THR A 39 -12.45 -14.72 11.58
N LEU A 40 -11.48 -13.96 11.05
CA LEU A 40 -11.74 -12.71 10.34
C LEU A 40 -11.38 -12.87 8.88
N THR A 41 -12.39 -12.81 8.01
CA THR A 41 -12.22 -12.83 6.55
C THR A 41 -12.40 -11.42 5.99
N VAL A 42 -11.51 -11.05 5.07
CA VAL A 42 -11.45 -9.76 4.40
C VAL A 42 -11.59 -10.00 2.91
N SER A 43 -12.43 -9.19 2.26
CA SER A 43 -12.50 -9.07 0.79
C SER A 43 -12.99 -7.65 0.50
N ASP A 44 -12.07 -6.70 0.61
CA ASP A 44 -12.40 -5.27 0.59
C ASP A 44 -11.53 -4.53 -0.43
N ALA A 45 -12.12 -3.50 -1.04
CA ALA A 45 -11.43 -2.62 -1.98
C ALA A 45 -10.56 -1.62 -1.23
N VAL A 46 -9.25 -1.64 -1.47
CA VAL A 46 -8.28 -0.73 -0.86
C VAL A 46 -7.71 0.20 -1.93
N GLN A 47 -7.73 1.50 -1.65
CA GLN A 47 -7.26 2.53 -2.57
C GLN A 47 -5.73 2.50 -2.71
N ALA A 48 -5.22 2.47 -3.95
CA ALA A 48 -3.83 2.77 -4.21
C ALA A 48 -3.54 4.26 -4.06
N GLY A 49 -2.26 4.61 -3.92
CA GLY A 49 -1.88 6.01 -3.84
C GLY A 49 -0.45 6.27 -4.26
N TYR A 50 -0.17 7.55 -4.44
CA TYR A 50 1.17 8.08 -4.62
C TYR A 50 1.31 9.44 -3.95
N SER A 51 2.54 9.85 -3.72
CA SER A 51 2.90 11.20 -3.29
C SER A 51 4.14 11.63 -4.05
N SER A 52 4.27 12.92 -4.36
CA SER A 52 5.47 13.47 -4.98
C SER A 52 5.76 14.87 -4.45
N THR A 53 7.04 15.26 -4.49
CA THR A 53 7.48 16.63 -4.18
C THR A 53 7.23 17.60 -5.34
N THR A 54 6.86 17.10 -6.52
CA THR A 54 6.57 17.90 -7.71
C THR A 54 5.12 17.69 -8.17
N SER A 55 4.65 18.56 -9.06
CA SER A 55 3.28 18.51 -9.62
C SER A 55 3.14 17.46 -10.74
N VAL A 56 3.59 16.22 -10.49
CA VAL A 56 3.44 15.11 -11.46
C VAL A 56 2.04 14.51 -11.41
N SER A 57 1.44 14.30 -12.58
CA SER A 57 0.10 13.72 -12.67
C SER A 57 0.08 12.23 -12.35
N ALA A 58 -1.05 11.75 -11.84
CA ALA A 58 -1.25 10.34 -11.51
C ALA A 58 -1.15 9.42 -12.73
N GLU A 59 -1.49 9.94 -13.92
CA GLU A 59 -1.39 9.22 -15.19
C GLU A 59 0.07 8.93 -15.55
N VAL A 60 0.93 9.94 -15.48
CA VAL A 60 2.36 9.80 -15.72
C VAL A 60 2.96 8.79 -14.73
N VAL A 61 2.67 8.94 -13.44
CA VAL A 61 3.12 7.98 -12.41
C VAL A 61 2.64 6.57 -12.73
N THR A 62 1.35 6.38 -13.05
CA THR A 62 0.75 5.08 -13.40
C THR A 62 1.53 4.37 -14.52
N GLN A 63 1.88 5.09 -15.58
CA GLN A 63 2.66 4.55 -16.70
C GLN A 63 4.07 4.13 -16.25
N GLY A 64 4.74 4.94 -15.42
CA GLY A 64 6.09 4.66 -14.94
C GLY A 64 6.19 3.53 -13.92
N VAL A 65 5.20 3.38 -13.04
CA VAL A 65 5.26 2.41 -11.92
C VAL A 65 4.62 1.05 -12.26
N GLY A 66 3.92 0.96 -13.40
CA GLY A 66 3.31 -0.27 -13.91
C GLY A 66 2.02 -0.71 -13.20
N PHE A 67 1.33 0.21 -12.51
CA PHE A 67 0.00 0.00 -11.95
C PHE A 67 -0.72 1.33 -11.75
N ASN A 68 -2.04 1.31 -11.67
CA ASN A 68 -2.82 2.54 -11.53
C ASN A 68 -2.83 3.01 -10.08
N VAL A 69 -2.17 4.14 -9.81
CA VAL A 69 -2.05 4.72 -8.47
C VAL A 69 -3.32 5.42 -7.97
N SER A 70 -4.35 5.54 -8.81
CA SER A 70 -5.63 6.17 -8.49
C SER A 70 -6.79 5.17 -8.41
N ARG A 71 -6.55 3.87 -8.60
CA ARG A 71 -7.58 2.83 -8.51
C ARG A 71 -7.59 2.12 -7.16
N THR A 72 -8.72 1.51 -6.84
CA THR A 72 -8.83 0.51 -5.78
C THR A 72 -8.40 -0.87 -6.25
N TYR A 73 -7.81 -1.65 -5.34
CA TYR A 73 -7.47 -3.05 -5.53
C TYR A 73 -8.15 -3.87 -4.42
N THR A 74 -8.88 -4.92 -4.81
CA THR A 74 -9.46 -5.85 -3.85
C THR A 74 -8.35 -6.66 -3.19
N VAL A 75 -8.27 -6.60 -1.86
CA VAL A 75 -7.41 -7.49 -1.07
C VAL A 75 -8.29 -8.52 -0.39
N THR A 76 -7.91 -9.79 -0.49
CA THR A 76 -8.65 -10.89 0.13
C THR A 76 -7.70 -11.73 0.96
N ASP A 77 -8.06 -11.95 2.21
CA ASP A 77 -7.31 -12.81 3.13
C ASP A 77 -8.19 -13.23 4.31
N SER A 78 -7.78 -14.27 5.04
CA SER A 78 -8.49 -14.75 6.21
C SER A 78 -7.50 -15.17 7.29
N TYR A 79 -7.80 -14.83 8.54
CA TYR A 79 -7.00 -15.26 9.69
C TYR A 79 -7.88 -15.78 10.82
N SER A 80 -7.50 -16.94 11.36
CA SER A 80 -8.16 -17.57 12.49
C SER A 80 -7.25 -17.58 13.72
N VAL A 81 -7.83 -17.31 14.88
CA VAL A 81 -7.12 -17.32 16.16
C VAL A 81 -7.96 -18.01 17.23
N LYS A 82 -7.33 -18.88 18.02
CA LYS A 82 -7.98 -19.52 19.16
C LYS A 82 -8.07 -18.55 20.33
N GLY A 83 -9.27 -18.41 20.88
CA GLY A 83 -9.54 -17.69 22.11
C GLY A 83 -8.95 -18.40 23.33
N LYS A 84 -8.87 -17.68 24.45
CA LYS A 84 -8.38 -18.21 25.73
C LYS A 84 -9.41 -17.92 26.82
N LYS A 85 -9.65 -18.90 27.70
CA LYS A 85 -10.55 -18.73 28.85
C LYS A 85 -10.11 -17.52 29.70
N GLY A 86 -11.05 -16.65 30.03
CA GLY A 86 -10.79 -15.42 30.79
C GLY A 86 -10.16 -14.29 29.97
N TYR A 87 -10.14 -14.39 28.63
CA TYR A 87 -9.66 -13.34 27.74
C TYR A 87 -10.67 -13.05 26.63
N LYS A 88 -10.69 -11.79 26.20
CA LYS A 88 -11.22 -11.31 24.94
C LYS A 88 -10.11 -11.27 23.91
N VAL A 89 -10.27 -11.97 22.79
CA VAL A 89 -9.39 -11.84 21.63
C VAL A 89 -9.95 -10.77 20.70
N ILE A 90 -9.10 -9.85 20.26
CA ILE A 90 -9.41 -8.80 19.29
C ILE A 90 -8.53 -9.04 18.08
N LEU A 91 -9.15 -9.26 16.93
CA LEU A 91 -8.48 -9.45 15.64
C LEU A 91 -8.73 -8.21 14.78
N THR A 92 -7.68 -7.57 14.29
CA THR A 92 -7.78 -6.37 13.43
C THR A 92 -6.99 -6.60 12.15
N ALA A 93 -7.63 -6.32 11.03
CA ALA A 93 -7.07 -6.38 9.68
C ALA A 93 -6.73 -4.98 9.17
N TYR A 94 -5.54 -4.86 8.58
CA TYR A 94 -4.98 -3.64 8.02
C TYR A 94 -4.53 -3.89 6.58
N PRO A 95 -4.50 -2.86 5.72
CA PRO A 95 -3.95 -3.00 4.39
C PRO A 95 -2.42 -3.13 4.45
N ASN A 96 -1.89 -4.08 3.69
CA ASN A 96 -0.46 -4.21 3.43
C ASN A 96 -0.16 -3.68 2.04
N TYR A 97 0.73 -2.69 1.96
CA TYR A 97 1.10 -2.05 0.69
C TYR A 97 2.53 -2.42 0.30
N LYS A 98 2.77 -2.64 -0.98
CA LYS A 98 4.10 -2.55 -1.56
C LYS A 98 4.40 -1.08 -1.84
N LYS A 99 5.29 -0.49 -1.06
CA LYS A 99 5.81 0.87 -1.24
C LYS A 99 7.02 0.83 -2.15
N ARG A 100 7.12 1.75 -3.10
CA ARG A 100 8.34 2.00 -3.87
C ARG A 100 8.58 3.49 -3.94
N ASP A 101 9.85 3.86 -4.06
CA ASP A 101 10.25 5.24 -4.27
C ASP A 101 10.61 5.42 -5.75
N PHE A 102 10.27 6.57 -6.31
CA PHE A 102 10.55 6.94 -7.69
C PHE A 102 11.16 8.33 -7.75
N LYS A 103 11.89 8.60 -8.83
CA LYS A 103 12.46 9.91 -9.14
C LYS A 103 11.75 10.49 -10.37
N VAL A 104 11.65 11.80 -10.42
CA VAL A 104 11.04 12.57 -11.50
C VAL A 104 12.14 13.38 -12.17
N TYR A 105 12.20 13.28 -13.49
CA TYR A 105 13.13 14.01 -14.33
C TYR A 105 12.35 14.79 -15.40
N ASP A 106 12.84 15.97 -15.78
CA ASP A 106 12.41 16.70 -16.98
C ASP A 106 13.26 16.22 -18.15
N ASP A 107 12.64 15.46 -19.06
CA ASP A 107 13.25 15.00 -20.30
C ASP A 107 13.06 16.08 -21.37
N SER A 108 14.05 16.94 -21.50
CA SER A 108 14.11 17.93 -22.56
C SER A 108 14.51 17.24 -23.86
N CYS A 109 13.71 17.38 -24.93
CA CYS A 109 14.01 16.80 -26.25
C CYS A 109 15.38 17.17 -26.82
N PHE A 110 16.02 18.21 -26.29
CA PHE A 110 17.40 18.57 -26.54
C PHE A 110 18.10 18.79 -25.19
N GLY A 111 19.08 17.95 -24.86
CA GLY A 111 19.87 18.07 -23.63
C GLY A 111 19.86 16.81 -22.77
N SER A 112 20.35 16.94 -21.54
CA SER A 112 20.39 15.88 -20.54
C SER A 112 19.16 15.94 -19.63
N ASP A 113 18.69 14.79 -19.17
CA ASP A 113 17.62 14.68 -18.16
C ASP A 113 17.94 15.52 -16.92
N THR A 114 17.02 16.40 -16.54
CA THR A 114 17.19 17.25 -15.34
C THR A 114 16.37 16.69 -14.19
N TYR A 115 16.97 16.49 -13.01
CA TYR A 115 16.24 16.00 -11.85
C TYR A 115 15.28 17.08 -11.31
N GLU A 116 14.00 16.75 -11.24
CA GLU A 116 12.94 17.66 -10.79
C GLU A 116 12.46 17.32 -9.38
N GLY A 117 12.54 16.05 -8.97
CA GLY A 117 12.12 15.66 -7.62
C GLY A 117 11.93 14.16 -7.45
N ASN A 118 11.23 13.80 -6.39
CA ASN A 118 10.98 12.39 -6.06
C ASN A 118 9.54 12.16 -5.60
N GLY A 119 9.23 10.90 -5.40
CA GLY A 119 7.95 10.49 -4.87
C GLY A 119 7.95 9.05 -4.42
N THR A 120 6.79 8.63 -3.98
CA THR A 120 6.52 7.29 -3.50
C THR A 120 5.20 6.82 -4.11
N ASP A 121 5.15 5.56 -4.54
CA ASP A 121 3.90 4.85 -4.83
C ASP A 121 3.59 3.79 -3.76
N ARG A 122 2.30 3.51 -3.56
CA ARG A 122 1.79 2.48 -2.63
C ARG A 122 0.72 1.65 -3.35
N LYS A 123 1.05 0.40 -3.65
CA LYS A 123 0.11 -0.58 -4.20
C LYS A 123 -0.41 -1.49 -3.08
N PRO A 124 -1.73 -1.64 -2.87
CA PRO A 124 -2.26 -2.67 -1.98
C PRO A 124 -1.86 -4.05 -2.52
N VAL A 125 -1.26 -4.88 -1.66
CA VAL A 125 -0.80 -6.24 -2.04
C VAL A 125 -1.36 -7.34 -1.15
N GLY A 126 -2.00 -6.98 -0.04
CA GLY A 126 -2.64 -7.95 0.84
C GLY A 126 -3.17 -7.33 2.12
N VAL A 127 -3.41 -8.20 3.09
CA VAL A 127 -3.92 -7.84 4.41
C VAL A 127 -2.87 -8.23 5.44
N TYR A 128 -2.80 -7.46 6.53
CA TYR A 128 -2.01 -7.82 7.69
C TYR A 128 -2.92 -7.88 8.92
N PHE A 129 -2.84 -8.98 9.66
CA PHE A 129 -3.66 -9.22 10.83
C PHE A 129 -2.86 -9.03 12.10
N THR A 130 -3.45 -8.33 13.07
CA THR A 130 -2.95 -8.26 14.44
C THR A 130 -3.95 -8.89 15.39
N LYS A 131 -3.45 -9.62 16.38
CA LYS A 131 -4.26 -10.19 17.47
C LYS A 131 -3.85 -9.56 18.80
N LYS A 132 -4.85 -9.25 19.63
CA LYS A 132 -4.64 -8.80 21.01
C LYS A 132 -5.50 -9.64 21.95
N TYR A 133 -4.92 -10.09 23.05
CA TYR A 133 -5.67 -10.71 24.14
C TYR A 133 -5.82 -9.70 25.28
N LYS A 134 -7.05 -9.40 25.66
CA LYS A 134 -7.38 -8.57 26.81
C LYS A 134 -7.98 -9.47 27.88
N LYS A 135 -7.42 -9.46 29.10
CA LYS A 135 -8.00 -10.19 30.22
C LYS A 135 -9.37 -9.61 30.56
N LEU A 136 -10.35 -10.47 30.80
CA LEU A 136 -11.69 -10.10 31.27
C LEU A 136 -11.66 -9.72 32.75
#